data_AF-A0AAF3EI24-F1
#
_entry.id   AF-A0AAF3EI24-F1
#
_cell.length_a   1.000
_cell.length_b   1.000
_cell.length_c   1.000
_cell.angle_alpha   90.00
_cell.angle_beta   90.00
_cell.angle_gamma   90.00
#
_symmetry.space_group_name_H-M   'P 1'
#
loop_
_entity.id
_entity.type
_entity.pdbx_description
1 polymer ?
#
loop_
_entity_poly.entity_id
_entity_poly.type
_entity_poly.pdbx_seq_one_letter_code
_entity_poly.pdbx_strand_id
1 'polypeptide(L)'
;MVPEGDEKKAKKDINKNSTERWELVLRYLAMPLDQNLSNISTTTRQLCDAAGFTASSDGSPELTLSGFQFLLLSPVQQMWTCVIEYLKLEKARERKVVAVLDSHSFMC
;
A
#
# COMPACT_ATOMS: atom_id res chain seq x y z
N MET A 1 36.65 -1.47 -4.22
CA MET A 1 36.05 -0.19 -4.61
C MET A 1 34.90 -0.50 -5.55
N VAL A 2 33.66 -0.40 -5.07
CA VAL A 2 32.48 -0.47 -5.94
C VAL A 2 32.41 0.86 -6.71
N PRO A 3 32.17 0.86 -8.03
CA PRO A 3 32.13 2.11 -8.79
C PRO A 3 30.95 2.97 -8.31
N GLU A 4 31.20 4.23 -7.94
CA GLU A 4 30.16 5.19 -7.52
C GLU A 4 29.00 5.33 -8.54
N GLY A 5 29.24 4.98 -9.81
CA GLY A 5 28.22 4.99 -10.88
C GLY A 5 27.12 3.94 -10.69
N ASP A 6 27.47 2.77 -10.15
CA ASP A 6 26.52 1.67 -9.95
C ASP A 6 25.58 1.94 -8.77
N GLU A 7 26.08 2.57 -7.70
CA GLU A 7 25.26 2.96 -6.54
C GLU A 7 24.24 4.06 -6.87
N LYS A 8 24.65 5.07 -7.65
CA LYS A 8 23.76 6.17 -8.05
C LYS A 8 22.64 5.67 -8.97
N LYS A 9 22.95 4.72 -9.85
CA LYS A 9 21.97 4.06 -10.72
C LYS A 9 21.01 3.18 -9.91
N ALA A 10 21.54 2.34 -9.01
CA ALA A 10 20.71 1.50 -8.14
C ALA A 10 19.74 2.32 -7.26
N LYS A 11 20.20 3.42 -6.66
CA LYS A 11 19.34 4.34 -5.88
C LYS A 11 18.24 4.97 -6.74
N LYS A 12 18.58 5.36 -7.98
CA LYS A 12 17.60 5.91 -8.93
C LYS A 12 16.54 4.88 -9.31
N ASP A 13 16.95 3.64 -9.56
CA ASP A 13 16.04 2.54 -9.91
C ASP A 13 15.13 2.18 -8.72
N ILE A 14 15.63 2.19 -7.48
CA ILE A 14 14.82 1.97 -6.27
C ILE A 14 13.75 3.05 -6.10
N ASN A 15 14.12 4.33 -6.24
CA ASN A 15 13.16 5.42 -6.12
C ASN A 15 12.07 5.32 -7.19
N LYS A 16 12.45 5.04 -8.44
CA LYS A 16 11.51 4.85 -9.54
C LYS A 16 10.55 3.68 -9.25
N ASN A 17 11.08 2.52 -8.89
CA ASN A 17 10.27 1.33 -8.62
C ASN A 17 9.33 1.53 -7.42
N SER A 18 9.77 2.28 -6.40
CA SER A 18 8.96 2.56 -5.21
C SER A 18 7.79 3.49 -5.55
N THR A 19 8.04 4.55 -6.32
CA THR A 19 7.00 5.48 -6.78
C THR A 19 5.99 4.76 -7.68
N GLU A 20 6.45 3.96 -8.65
CA GLU A 20 5.57 3.19 -9.54
C GLU A 20 4.66 2.22 -8.77
N ARG A 21 5.20 1.54 -7.75
CA ARG A 21 4.40 0.67 -6.88
C ARG A 21 3.37 1.45 -6.07
N TRP A 22 3.75 2.61 -5.54
CA TRP A 22 2.82 3.45 -4.79
C TRP A 22 1.69 3.97 -5.67
N GLU A 23 2.01 4.43 -6.90
CA GLU A 23 0.99 4.82 -7.88
C GLU A 23 0.03 3.68 -8.21
N LEU A 24 0.51 2.44 -8.31
CA LEU A 24 -0.34 1.28 -8.55
C LEU A 24 -1.34 1.06 -7.41
N VAL A 25 -0.90 1.20 -6.16
CA VAL A 25 -1.78 1.10 -4.97
C VAL A 25 -2.85 2.21 -5.00
N LEU A 26 -2.46 3.45 -5.28
CA LEU A 26 -3.39 4.57 -5.34
C LEU A 26 -4.39 4.44 -6.51
N ARG A 27 -3.94 3.98 -7.68
CA ARG A 27 -4.83 3.73 -8.83
C ARG A 27 -5.88 2.66 -8.52
N TYR A 28 -5.52 1.63 -7.76
CA TYR A 28 -6.49 0.63 -7.33
C TYR A 28 -7.52 1.15 -6.36
N LEU A 29 -7.12 1.99 -5.42
CA LEU A 29 -8.09 2.67 -4.57
C LEU A 29 -9.03 3.56 -5.39
N ALA A 30 -8.47 4.34 -6.33
CA ALA A 30 -9.26 5.26 -7.15
C ALA A 30 -10.22 4.54 -8.13
N MET A 31 -9.79 3.40 -8.68
CA MET A 31 -10.54 2.64 -9.70
C MET A 31 -10.39 1.13 -9.47
N PRO A 32 -11.10 0.55 -8.47
CA PRO A 32 -10.89 -0.84 -8.09
C PRO A 32 -11.31 -1.87 -9.15
N LEU A 33 -12.12 -1.45 -10.13
CA LEU A 33 -12.66 -2.27 -11.23
C LEU A 33 -11.71 -2.41 -12.44
N ASP A 34 -10.58 -1.69 -12.47
CA ASP A 34 -9.66 -1.77 -13.61
C ASP A 34 -8.90 -3.11 -13.62
N GLN A 35 -9.12 -3.92 -14.67
CA GLN A 35 -8.56 -5.26 -14.83
C GLN A 35 -7.02 -5.26 -14.92
N ASN A 36 -6.39 -4.10 -15.19
CA ASN A 36 -4.94 -3.93 -15.18
C ASN A 36 -4.31 -3.95 -13.77
N LEU A 37 -5.11 -4.01 -12.70
CA LEU A 37 -4.67 -3.96 -11.31
C LEU A 37 -4.51 -5.36 -10.66
N SER A 38 -4.44 -6.41 -11.49
CA SER A 38 -4.18 -7.80 -11.06
C SER A 38 -2.83 -7.98 -10.35
N ASN A 39 -1.89 -7.04 -10.52
CA ASN A 39 -0.55 -7.06 -9.93
C ASN A 39 -0.48 -6.60 -8.46
N ILE A 40 -1.60 -6.23 -7.85
CA ILE A 40 -1.62 -5.77 -6.45
C ILE A 40 -1.69 -6.95 -5.50
N SER A 41 -0.85 -6.89 -4.46
CA SER A 41 -0.78 -7.93 -3.44
C SER A 41 -2.13 -8.13 -2.73
N THR A 42 -2.46 -9.37 -2.40
CA THR A 42 -3.66 -9.70 -1.62
C THR A 42 -3.70 -8.95 -0.29
N THR A 43 -2.54 -8.74 0.34
CA THR A 43 -2.41 -7.99 1.60
C THR A 43 -2.85 -6.54 1.44
N THR A 44 -2.49 -5.89 0.33
CA THR A 44 -2.91 -4.51 0.05
C THR A 44 -4.42 -4.41 -0.10
N ARG A 45 -5.06 -5.36 -0.78
CA ARG A 45 -6.53 -5.39 -0.93
C ARG A 45 -7.22 -5.58 0.42
N GLN A 46 -6.76 -6.56 1.20
CA GLN A 46 -7.26 -6.80 2.56
C GLN A 46 -7.08 -5.57 3.48
N LEU A 47 -5.98 -4.84 3.33
CA LEU A 47 -5.75 -3.60 4.06
C LEU A 47 -6.74 -2.52 3.65
N CYS A 48 -7.00 -2.33 2.35
CA CYS A 48 -7.95 -1.34 1.85
C CYS A 48 -9.37 -1.63 2.33
N ASP A 49 -9.77 -2.90 2.31
CA ASP A 49 -11.09 -3.34 2.80
C ASP A 49 -11.18 -3.16 4.33
N ALA A 50 -10.17 -3.58 5.09
CA ALA A 50 -10.15 -3.47 6.54
C ALA A 50 -10.09 -2.01 7.03
N ALA A 51 -9.40 -1.14 6.29
CA ALA A 51 -9.35 0.30 6.54
C ALA A 51 -10.65 1.03 6.14
N GLY A 52 -11.58 0.34 5.47
CA GLY A 52 -12.80 0.93 4.96
C GLY A 52 -12.58 1.89 3.79
N PHE A 53 -11.45 1.78 3.07
CA PHE A 53 -11.20 2.56 1.86
C PHE A 53 -11.98 2.03 0.67
N THR A 54 -12.22 0.73 0.65
CA THR A 54 -13.06 0.03 -0.32
C THR A 54 -14.21 -0.67 0.38
N ALA A 55 -15.37 -0.68 -0.26
CA ALA A 55 -16.53 -1.46 0.18
C ALA A 55 -16.92 -2.43 -0.94
N SER A 56 -17.30 -3.65 -0.58
CA SER A 56 -17.83 -4.60 -1.56
C SER A 56 -19.31 -4.33 -1.78
N SER A 57 -19.64 -3.70 -2.92
CA SER A 57 -21.01 -3.57 -3.41
C SER A 57 -21.18 -4.57 -4.56
N ASP A 58 -22.12 -5.51 -4.44
CA ASP A 58 -22.48 -6.49 -5.48
C ASP A 58 -21.31 -7.30 -6.09
N GLY A 59 -20.26 -7.55 -5.28
CA GLY A 59 -19.08 -8.31 -5.69
C GLY A 59 -17.98 -7.49 -6.39
N SER A 60 -18.20 -6.19 -6.58
CA SER A 60 -17.18 -5.24 -7.02
C SER A 60 -16.72 -4.33 -5.88
N PRO A 61 -15.41 -4.16 -5.67
CA PRO A 61 -14.91 -3.16 -4.74
C PRO A 61 -15.23 -1.76 -5.29
N GLU A 62 -15.84 -0.92 -4.46
CA GLU A 62 -16.12 0.49 -4.74
C GLU A 62 -15.36 1.38 -3.75
N LEU A 63 -14.89 2.52 -4.24
CA LEU A 63 -14.22 3.52 -3.41
C LEU A 63 -15.21 4.15 -2.43
N THR A 64 -14.89 4.10 -1.14
CA THR A 64 -15.70 4.74 -0.11
C THR A 64 -15.37 6.23 0.03
N LEU A 65 -16.21 6.97 0.76
CA LEU A 65 -15.89 8.35 1.14
C LEU A 65 -14.57 8.45 1.93
N SER A 66 -14.29 7.48 2.82
CA SER A 66 -13.05 7.46 3.59
C SER A 66 -11.83 7.19 2.70
N GLY A 67 -11.97 6.28 1.73
CA GLY A 67 -10.93 6.03 0.74
C GLY A 67 -10.66 7.25 -0.15
N PHE A 68 -11.71 8.00 -0.52
CA PHE A 68 -11.54 9.25 -1.26
C PHE A 68 -10.81 10.32 -0.41
N GLN A 69 -11.17 10.47 0.86
CA GLN A 69 -10.46 11.36 1.78
C GLN A 69 -8.99 10.97 1.95
N PHE A 70 -8.69 9.67 2.01
CA PHE A 70 -7.32 9.16 2.05
C PHE A 70 -6.51 9.58 0.81
N LEU A 71 -7.09 9.50 -0.39
CA LEU A 71 -6.41 9.89 -1.63
C LEU A 71 -6.03 11.38 -1.67
N LEU A 72 -6.72 12.23 -0.91
CA LEU A 72 -6.43 13.68 -0.81
C LEU A 72 -5.33 14.02 0.19
N LEU A 73 -4.87 13.06 1.00
CA LEU A 73 -3.80 13.28 1.96
C LEU A 73 -2.45 13.50 1.28
N SER A 74 -1.51 14.14 1.97
CA SER A 74 -0.12 14.22 1.48
C SER A 74 0.51 12.82 1.41
N PRO A 75 1.51 12.56 0.55
CA PRO A 75 2.13 11.24 0.43
C PRO A 75 2.65 10.69 1.76
N VAL A 76 3.23 11.54 2.61
CA VAL A 76 3.71 11.15 3.94
C VAL A 76 2.56 10.71 4.84
N GLN A 77 1.42 11.43 4.82
CA GLN A 77 0.23 11.07 5.59
C GLN A 77 -0.41 9.78 5.08
N GLN A 78 -0.44 9.56 3.76
CA GLN A 78 -0.96 8.32 3.19
C GLN A 78 -0.14 7.12 3.65
N MET A 79 1.19 7.21 3.60
CA MET A 79 2.09 6.15 4.07
C MET A 79 1.88 5.84 5.55
N TRP A 80 1.82 6.87 6.41
CA TRP A 80 1.55 6.67 7.85
C TRP A 80 0.18 6.06 8.12
N THR A 81 -0.83 6.49 7.38
CA THR A 81 -2.18 5.90 7.50
C THR A 81 -2.14 4.42 7.16
N CYS A 82 -1.50 4.04 6.05
CA CYS A 82 -1.32 2.65 5.68
C CYS A 82 -0.58 1.83 6.74
N VAL A 83 0.47 2.41 7.35
CA VAL A 83 1.19 1.77 8.48
C VAL A 83 0.25 1.51 9.64
N ILE A 84 -0.51 2.52 10.07
CA ILE A 84 -1.42 2.40 11.21
C ILE A 84 -2.51 1.36 10.94
N GLU A 85 -3.14 1.40 9.77
CA GLU A 85 -4.19 0.44 9.39
C GLU A 85 -3.65 -0.98 9.30
N TYR A 86 -2.42 -1.16 8.81
CA TYR A 86 -1.80 -2.48 8.76
C TYR A 86 -1.52 -3.02 10.17
N LEU A 87 -0.99 -2.19 11.07
CA LEU A 87 -0.76 -2.62 12.46
C LEU A 87 -2.08 -2.97 13.16
N LYS A 88 -3.17 -2.26 12.88
CA LYS A 88 -4.51 -2.61 13.36
C LYS A 88 -4.99 -3.95 12.80
N LEU A 89 -4.81 -4.19 11.51
CA LEU A 89 -5.14 -5.46 10.85
C LEU A 89 -4.37 -6.63 11.46
N GLU A 90 -3.08 -6.46 11.71
CA GLU A 90 -2.21 -7.48 12.30
C GLU A 90 -2.56 -7.74 13.77
N LYS A 91 -2.92 -6.69 14.51
CA LYS A 91 -3.45 -6.81 15.88
C LYS A 91 -4.77 -7.59 15.90
N ALA A 92 -5.67 -7.36 14.93
CA ALA A 92 -6.91 -8.12 14.79
C ALA A 92 -6.68 -9.60 14.45
N ARG A 93 -5.52 -9.93 13.86
CA ARG A 93 -5.06 -11.31 13.59
C ARG A 93 -4.31 -11.94 14.77
N GLU A 94 -4.32 -11.30 15.94
CA GLU A 94 -3.59 -11.72 17.14
C GLU A 94 -2.06 -11.87 16.94
N ARG A 95 -1.49 -11.25 15.90
CA ARG A 95 -0.05 -11.26 15.67
C ARG A 95 0.62 -10.23 16.56
N LYS A 96 1.80 -10.58 17.09
CA LYS A 96 2.62 -9.66 17.88
C LYS A 96 3.11 -8.54 16.97
N VAL A 97 2.48 -7.37 17.09
CA VAL A 97 2.78 -6.16 16.30
C VAL A 97 4.27 -5.82 16.29
N VAL A 98 4.96 -6.02 17.42
CA VAL A 98 6.42 -5.80 17.54
C VAL A 98 7.21 -6.72 16.60
N ALA A 99 6.86 -8.01 16.54
CA ALA A 99 7.52 -8.96 15.64
C ALA A 99 7.27 -8.64 14.16
N VAL A 100 6.13 -8.02 13.84
CA VAL A 100 5.80 -7.58 12.48
C VAL A 100 6.63 -6.36 12.08
N LEU A 101 6.82 -5.40 13.00
CA LEU A 101 7.69 -4.23 12.77
C LEU A 101 9.17 -4.64 12.63
N ASP A 102 9.60 -5.67 13.34
CA ASP A 102 10.95 -6.22 13.22
C ASP A 102 11.16 -7.01 11.91
N SER A 103 10.08 -7.48 11.28
CA SER A 103 10.14 -8.21 10.01
C SER A 103 10.17 -7.26 8.81
N HIS A 104 11.14 -7.45 7.91
CA HIS A 104 11.34 -6.60 6.71
C HIS A 104 10.23 -6.73 5.64
N SER A 105 9.09 -7.36 5.95
CA SER A 105 8.00 -7.61 5.01
C SER A 105 6.93 -6.51 5.07
N PHE A 106 7.35 -5.26 5.19
CA PHE A 106 6.43 -4.13 5.17
C PHE A 106 6.24 -3.66 3.72
N MET A 107 5.06 -3.91 3.14
CA MET A 107 4.64 -3.42 1.81
C MET A 107 5.63 -3.70 0.65
N CYS A 108 6.23 -4.90 0.61
CA CYS A 108 6.94 -5.43 -0.56
C CYS A 108 6.15 -6.58 -1.20
#